data_AF-A0A926PBS8-F1
#
_entry.id   AF-A0A926PBS8-F1
#
_cell.length_a   1.000
_cell.length_b   1.000
_cell.length_c   1.000
_cell.angle_alpha   90.00
_cell.angle_beta   90.00
_cell.angle_gamma   90.00
#
_symmetry.space_group_name_H-M   'P 1'
#
loop_
_entity.id
_entity.type
_entity.pdbx_description
1 polymer ?
#
loop_
_entity_poly.entity_id
_entity_poly.type
_entity_poly.pdbx_seq_one_letter_code
_entity_poly.pdbx_strand_id
1 'polypeptide(L)'
;MPHKCENCYKTIIIWNLSSGEYFQTTPNLFFIRSIAISSDGQILVSGSDNGKIKVWKLKDGELQLQRTLTEHLNNGHAHHTSPTVAISPDGQVLASGGKDQKIHLWNPHTGELLDTLSGHSGTILSVAFVGTNGRTLASGSADNTIKIWQLA
;
A
#
# COMPACT_ATOMS: atom_id res chain seq x y z
N MET A 1 -21.47 -29.01 -3.08
CA MET A 1 -20.69 -28.08 -3.92
C MET A 1 -21.04 -26.66 -3.49
N PRO A 2 -20.13 -25.85 -2.94
CA PRO A 2 -20.50 -24.49 -2.57
C PRO A 2 -20.63 -23.66 -3.86
N HIS A 3 -21.78 -23.02 -4.02
CA HIS A 3 -22.05 -22.07 -5.10
C HIS A 3 -20.97 -20.98 -5.12
N LYS A 4 -20.16 -20.95 -6.20
CA LYS A 4 -19.33 -19.79 -6.53
C LYS A 4 -20.26 -18.61 -6.73
N CYS A 5 -20.22 -17.64 -5.82
CA CYS A 5 -20.77 -16.32 -6.08
C CYS A 5 -19.97 -15.70 -7.24
N GLU A 6 -20.51 -15.76 -8.45
CA GLU A 6 -19.86 -15.28 -9.69
C GLU A 6 -19.69 -13.75 -9.76
N ASN A 7 -20.30 -12.99 -8.84
CA ASN A 7 -20.26 -11.52 -8.82
C ASN A 7 -20.02 -10.91 -7.43
N CYS A 8 -19.52 -11.67 -6.46
CA CYS A 8 -19.11 -11.06 -5.20
C CYS A 8 -17.82 -10.26 -5.48
N TYR A 9 -17.85 -8.95 -5.26
CA TYR A 9 -16.69 -8.04 -5.35
C TYR A 9 -15.57 -8.48 -4.40
N LYS A 10 -14.76 -9.46 -4.81
CA LYS A 10 -13.63 -10.01 -4.05
C LYS A 10 -12.39 -9.18 -4.39
N THR A 11 -11.76 -8.56 -3.40
CA THR A 11 -10.67 -7.61 -3.65
C THR A 11 -9.30 -8.20 -3.37
N ILE A 12 -9.09 -8.75 -2.18
CA ILE A 12 -7.86 -9.45 -1.83
C ILE A 12 -8.23 -10.92 -1.73
N ILE A 13 -7.52 -11.76 -2.48
CA ILE A 13 -7.68 -13.21 -2.50
C ILE A 13 -6.36 -13.82 -2.11
N ILE A 14 -6.36 -14.65 -1.06
CA ILE A 14 -5.17 -15.40 -0.67
C ILE A 14 -5.30 -16.81 -1.20
N TRP A 15 -4.30 -17.24 -1.97
CA TRP A 15 -4.20 -18.55 -2.57
C TRP A 15 -3.15 -19.38 -1.85
N ASN A 16 -3.47 -20.65 -1.63
CA ASN A 16 -2.47 -21.66 -1.34
C ASN A 16 -1.90 -22.15 -2.68
N LEU A 17 -0.60 -21.90 -2.91
CA LEU A 17 0.06 -22.28 -4.16
C LEU A 17 0.22 -23.80 -4.34
N SER A 18 0.22 -24.56 -3.24
CA SER A 18 0.41 -26.01 -3.27
C SER A 18 -0.89 -26.76 -3.59
N SER A 19 -2.03 -26.32 -3.07
CA SER A 19 -3.34 -26.94 -3.33
C SER A 19 -4.13 -26.27 -4.46
N GLY A 20 -3.80 -25.03 -4.81
CA GLY A 20 -4.57 -24.22 -5.76
C GLY A 20 -5.89 -23.70 -5.19
N GLU A 21 -6.15 -23.89 -3.89
CA GLU A 21 -7.35 -23.39 -3.22
C GLU A 21 -7.14 -21.98 -2.69
N TYR A 22 -8.21 -21.17 -2.71
CA TYR A 22 -8.22 -19.87 -2.01
C TYR A 22 -8.93 -20.01 -0.67
N PHE A 23 -8.45 -19.31 0.35
CA PHE A 23 -9.01 -19.43 1.70
C PHE A 23 -9.60 -18.13 2.26
N GLN A 24 -9.42 -16.99 1.60
CA GLN A 24 -10.04 -15.74 2.05
C GLN A 24 -10.37 -14.77 0.93
N THR A 25 -11.46 -14.02 1.12
CA THR A 25 -11.84 -12.89 0.26
C THR A 25 -12.36 -11.72 1.08
N THR A 26 -11.82 -10.51 0.89
CA THR A 26 -12.37 -9.30 1.51
C THR A 26 -13.13 -8.45 0.49
N PRO A 27 -14.36 -8.00 0.76
CA PRO A 27 -15.07 -7.10 -0.14
C PRO A 27 -14.55 -5.67 -0.08
N ASN A 28 -14.31 -5.05 -1.23
CA ASN A 28 -14.00 -3.63 -1.37
C ASN A 28 -14.57 -3.08 -2.68
N LEU A 29 -15.07 -1.85 -2.64
CA LEU A 29 -15.82 -1.23 -3.75
C LEU A 29 -14.92 -0.53 -4.78
N PHE A 30 -13.59 -0.63 -4.66
CA PHE A 30 -12.64 0.17 -5.42
C PHE A 30 -11.44 -0.66 -5.88
N PHE A 31 -10.88 -0.31 -7.05
CA PHE A 31 -9.71 -0.97 -7.62
C PHE A 31 -8.48 -0.78 -6.73
N ILE A 32 -7.76 -1.87 -6.49
CA ILE A 32 -6.44 -1.86 -5.85
C ILE A 32 -5.39 -1.78 -6.96
N ARG A 33 -4.49 -0.80 -6.88
CA ARG A 33 -3.39 -0.64 -7.86
C ARG A 33 -2.01 -0.97 -7.31
N SER A 34 -1.87 -0.99 -5.99
CA SER A 34 -0.58 -1.23 -5.35
C SER A 34 -0.78 -2.05 -4.09
N ILE A 35 0.12 -3.00 -3.85
CA ILE A 35 0.17 -3.82 -2.64
C ILE A 35 1.61 -3.93 -2.17
N ALA A 36 1.79 -4.08 -0.86
CA ALA A 36 3.06 -4.39 -0.24
C ALA A 36 2.82 -5.31 0.97
N ILE A 37 3.74 -6.23 1.22
CA ILE A 37 3.70 -7.14 2.38
C ILE A 37 4.98 -6.96 3.19
N SER A 38 4.86 -7.01 4.51
CA SER A 38 6.02 -7.03 5.40
C SER A 38 6.80 -8.34 5.25
N SER A 39 8.09 -8.30 5.55
CA SER A 39 8.99 -9.46 5.43
C SER A 39 8.58 -10.64 6.31
N ASP A 40 7.94 -10.37 7.45
CA ASP A 40 7.37 -11.37 8.36
C ASP A 40 5.99 -11.89 7.92
N GLY A 41 5.42 -11.33 6.86
CA GLY A 41 4.10 -11.70 6.32
C GLY A 41 2.91 -11.26 7.17
N GLN A 42 3.12 -10.55 8.29
CA GLN A 42 2.05 -10.19 9.21
C GLN A 42 1.24 -8.96 8.78
N ILE A 43 1.82 -8.09 7.96
CA ILE A 43 1.20 -6.84 7.51
C ILE A 43 1.10 -6.84 6.00
N LEU A 44 -0.12 -6.65 5.49
CA LEU A 44 -0.38 -6.35 4.10
C LEU A 44 -0.88 -4.91 4.00
N VAL A 45 -0.41 -4.18 3.00
CA VAL A 45 -0.88 -2.83 2.69
C VAL A 45 -1.41 -2.82 1.27
N SER A 46 -2.54 -2.13 1.07
CA SER A 46 -3.17 -1.97 -0.25
C SER A 46 -3.51 -0.51 -0.53
N GLY A 47 -3.08 0.01 -1.67
CA GLY A 47 -3.44 1.32 -2.21
C GLY A 47 -4.59 1.23 -3.23
N SER A 48 -5.63 2.04 -3.02
CA SER A 48 -6.90 2.00 -3.76
C SER A 48 -7.20 3.30 -4.51
N ASP A 49 -8.00 3.23 -5.58
CA ASP A 49 -8.32 4.37 -6.47
C ASP A 49 -9.07 5.52 -5.82
N ASN A 50 -9.65 5.28 -4.65
CA ASN A 50 -10.25 6.32 -3.82
C ASN A 50 -9.22 7.07 -2.96
N GLY A 51 -7.92 6.92 -3.23
CA GLY A 51 -6.84 7.57 -2.49
C GLY A 51 -6.55 6.92 -1.13
N LYS A 52 -7.30 5.89 -0.73
CA LYS A 52 -7.16 5.25 0.58
C LYS A 52 -6.07 4.18 0.54
N ILE A 53 -5.29 4.15 1.61
CA ILE A 53 -4.37 3.05 1.89
C ILE A 53 -4.98 2.25 3.03
N LYS A 54 -5.16 0.95 2.84
CA LYS A 54 -5.61 0.05 3.90
C LYS A 54 -4.44 -0.78 4.39
N VAL A 55 -4.30 -0.89 5.70
CA VAL A 55 -3.34 -1.77 6.37
C VAL A 55 -4.13 -2.92 6.99
N TRP A 56 -3.70 -4.13 6.67
CA TRP A 56 -4.32 -5.37 7.03
C TRP A 56 -3.34 -6.18 7.87
N LYS A 57 -3.81 -6.78 8.95
CA LYS A 57 -3.02 -7.70 9.76
C LYS A 57 -3.44 -9.13 9.43
N LEU A 58 -2.46 -9.98 9.10
CA LEU A 58 -2.69 -11.41 8.97
C LEU A 58 -2.64 -12.04 10.36
N LYS A 59 -3.75 -12.64 10.78
CA LYS A 59 -3.87 -13.35 12.05
C LYS A 59 -4.60 -14.67 11.81
N ASP A 60 -3.98 -15.78 12.21
CA ASP A 60 -4.57 -17.13 12.13
C ASP A 60 -5.05 -17.51 10.71
N GLY A 61 -4.35 -17.03 9.68
CA GLY A 61 -4.73 -17.26 8.27
C GLY A 61 -5.80 -16.31 7.74
N GLU A 62 -6.21 -15.30 8.51
CA GLU A 62 -7.18 -14.30 8.08
C GLU A 62 -6.59 -12.88 8.11
N LEU A 63 -6.72 -12.16 6.99
CA LEU A 63 -6.49 -10.72 6.88
C LEU A 63 -7.63 -9.96 7.52
N GLN A 64 -7.30 -9.21 8.56
CA GLN A 64 -8.22 -8.31 9.24
C GLN A 64 -7.83 -6.87 8.93
N LEU A 65 -8.81 -6.05 8.54
CA LEU A 65 -8.58 -4.62 8.33
C LEU A 65 -8.20 -3.99 9.67
N GLN A 66 -6.95 -3.54 9.79
CA GLN A 66 -6.49 -2.88 11.00
C GLN A 66 -6.76 -1.38 10.94
N ARG A 67 -6.54 -0.75 9.78
CA ARG A 67 -6.67 0.71 9.61
C ARG A 67 -6.75 1.16 8.17
N THR A 68 -7.18 2.42 8.00
CA THR A 68 -7.21 3.14 6.73
C THR A 68 -6.47 4.48 6.89
N LEU A 69 -5.51 4.76 6.02
CA LEU A 69 -4.73 6.00 5.95
C LEU A 69 -5.20 6.84 4.75
N THR A 70 -5.30 8.16 4.91
CA THR A 70 -6.03 9.03 3.97
C THR A 70 -5.36 10.36 3.61
N GLU A 71 -4.08 10.57 3.90
CA GLU A 71 -3.44 11.90 3.72
C GLU A 71 -3.26 12.32 2.25
N HIS A 72 -3.39 11.40 1.27
CA HIS A 72 -3.34 11.75 -0.16
C HIS A 72 -4.59 12.48 -0.69
N LEU A 73 -5.54 12.87 0.16
CA LEU A 73 -6.81 13.47 -0.25
C LEU A 73 -6.72 14.99 -0.35
N ASN A 74 -5.97 15.50 -1.33
CA ASN A 74 -6.19 16.86 -1.81
C ASN A 74 -7.25 16.85 -2.92
N ASN A 75 -8.43 17.36 -2.55
CA ASN A 75 -9.43 17.98 -3.42
C ASN A 75 -10.43 17.05 -4.11
N GLY A 76 -11.34 16.43 -3.36
CA GLY A 76 -12.77 16.18 -3.72
C GLY A 76 -13.14 15.46 -5.05
N HIS A 77 -12.18 15.16 -5.92
CA HIS A 77 -12.38 14.66 -7.26
C HIS A 77 -11.66 13.33 -7.35
N ALA A 78 -12.43 12.28 -7.06
CA ALA A 78 -12.03 10.90 -7.14
C ALA A 78 -11.73 10.53 -8.61
N HIS A 79 -10.53 10.81 -9.12
CA HIS A 79 -10.14 10.29 -10.43
C HIS A 79 -8.63 10.02 -10.54
N HIS A 80 -8.27 8.73 -10.60
CA HIS A 80 -7.21 8.11 -11.43
C HIS A 80 -5.77 7.91 -10.96
N THR A 81 -5.36 8.25 -9.74
CA THR A 81 -4.06 7.74 -9.29
C THR A 81 -4.20 7.23 -7.87
N SER A 82 -4.42 5.92 -7.75
CA SER A 82 -4.22 5.22 -6.49
C SER A 82 -2.84 5.52 -5.91
N PRO A 83 -2.72 5.55 -4.59
CA PRO A 83 -1.42 5.67 -3.97
C PRO A 83 -0.59 4.43 -4.27
N THR A 84 0.68 4.65 -4.60
CA THR A 84 1.71 3.61 -4.62
C THR A 84 2.20 3.39 -3.19
N VAL A 85 2.46 2.14 -2.81
CA VAL A 85 2.85 1.79 -1.45
C VAL A 85 4.06 0.85 -1.44
N ALA A 86 4.92 0.99 -0.43
CA ALA A 86 6.01 0.06 -0.14
C ALA A 86 6.22 -0.05 1.37
N ILE A 87 6.60 -1.25 1.85
CA ILE A 87 6.96 -1.48 3.24
C ILE A 87 8.46 -1.72 3.31
N SER A 88 9.10 -1.11 4.30
CA SER A 88 10.52 -1.33 4.60
C SER A 88 10.79 -2.79 4.99
N PRO A 89 12.00 -3.32 4.73
CA PRO A 89 12.33 -4.71 5.04
C PRO A 89 12.17 -5.09 6.51
N ASP A 90 12.35 -4.14 7.44
CA ASP A 90 12.16 -4.33 8.88
C ASP A 90 10.69 -4.17 9.34
N GLY A 91 9.80 -3.81 8.41
CA GLY A 91 8.38 -3.59 8.66
C GLY A 91 8.06 -2.35 9.49
N GLN A 92 9.03 -1.46 9.77
CA GLN A 92 8.83 -0.33 10.68
C GLN A 92 8.30 0.93 9.99
N VAL A 93 8.52 1.03 8.68
CA VAL A 93 8.11 2.17 7.86
C VAL A 93 7.30 1.70 6.65
N LEU A 94 6.11 2.27 6.49
CA LEU A 94 5.32 2.23 5.26
C LEU A 94 5.52 3.55 4.52
N ALA A 95 5.94 3.48 3.27
CA ALA A 95 6.00 4.64 2.37
C ALA A 95 4.79 4.63 1.44
N SER A 96 4.20 5.81 1.22
CA SER A 96 3.16 5.98 0.22
C SER A 96 3.32 7.25 -0.60
N GLY A 97 3.01 7.18 -1.89
CA GLY A 97 3.09 8.31 -2.81
C GLY A 97 1.84 8.46 -3.65
N GLY A 98 1.47 9.71 -3.99
CA GLY A 98 0.25 10.00 -4.74
C GLY A 98 0.27 11.33 -5.50
N LYS A 99 -0.93 11.91 -5.72
CA LYS A 99 -1.14 13.15 -6.50
C LYS A 99 -0.66 14.42 -5.84
N ASP A 100 -0.57 14.41 -4.52
CA ASP A 100 -0.03 15.50 -3.73
C ASP A 100 1.47 15.73 -3.97
N GLN A 101 2.10 14.90 -4.81
CA GLN A 101 3.51 14.99 -5.21
C GLN A 101 4.46 14.74 -4.03
N LYS A 102 3.93 14.21 -2.93
CA LYS A 102 4.63 13.95 -1.69
C LYS A 102 4.72 12.46 -1.44
N ILE A 103 5.71 12.10 -0.65
CA ILE A 103 5.83 10.75 -0.09
C ILE A 103 5.55 10.88 1.40
N HIS A 104 4.54 10.16 1.88
CA HIS A 104 4.24 10.06 3.29
C HIS A 104 4.88 8.81 3.87
N LEU A 105 5.57 8.96 4.99
CA LEU A 105 6.16 7.87 5.76
C LEU A 105 5.31 7.63 6.99
N TRP A 106 4.94 6.38 7.22
CA TRP A 106 4.01 5.98 8.25
C TRP A 106 4.61 4.88 9.11
N ASN A 107 4.27 4.88 10.39
CA ASN A 107 4.42 3.69 11.20
C ASN A 107 3.25 2.74 10.85
N PRO A 108 3.47 1.55 10.26
CA PRO A 108 2.38 0.69 9.83
C PRO A 108 1.59 0.09 11.01
N HIS A 109 2.18 0.04 12.21
CA HIS A 109 1.55 -0.52 13.41
C HIS A 109 0.61 0.49 14.08
N THR A 110 1.07 1.75 14.21
CA THR A 110 0.31 2.83 14.88
C THR A 110 -0.48 3.69 13.89
N GLY A 111 -0.12 3.63 12.60
CA GLY A 111 -0.53 4.50 11.50
C GLY A 111 -0.28 5.98 11.74
N GLU A 112 0.66 6.29 12.63
CA GLU A 112 1.19 7.62 12.78
C GLU A 112 1.96 8.04 11.53
N LEU A 113 1.75 9.28 11.09
CA LEU A 113 2.56 9.90 10.05
C LEU A 113 3.91 10.28 10.67
N LEU A 114 4.97 9.59 10.28
CA LEU A 114 6.33 9.80 10.78
C LEU A 114 6.98 11.01 10.13
N ASP A 115 6.84 11.13 8.81
CA ASP A 115 7.44 12.21 8.04
C ASP A 115 6.76 12.39 6.67
N THR A 116 7.02 13.49 6.00
CA THR A 116 6.55 13.80 4.65
C THR A 116 7.68 14.35 3.79
N LEU A 117 8.13 13.54 2.83
CA LEU A 117 9.18 13.91 1.89
C LEU A 117 8.57 14.74 0.75
N SER A 118 9.03 15.98 0.64
CA SER A 118 8.62 16.93 -0.40
C SER A 118 9.80 17.23 -1.32
N GLY A 119 9.57 17.31 -2.63
CA GLY A 119 10.62 17.64 -3.58
C GLY A 119 10.37 17.18 -5.02
N HIS A 120 9.43 16.25 -5.24
CA HIS A 120 8.88 16.00 -6.57
C HIS A 120 7.91 17.12 -6.96
N SER A 121 7.83 17.41 -8.27
CA SER A 121 6.90 18.39 -8.84
C SER A 121 5.79 17.74 -9.66
N GLY A 122 5.61 16.43 -9.51
CA GLY A 122 4.63 15.62 -10.22
C GLY A 122 4.19 14.44 -9.37
N THR A 123 3.08 13.80 -9.78
CA THR A 123 2.50 12.64 -9.10
C THR A 123 3.55 11.56 -8.86
N ILE A 124 3.60 11.02 -7.65
CA ILE A 124 4.44 9.86 -7.36
C ILE A 124 3.79 8.62 -7.96
N LEU A 125 4.50 7.94 -8.85
CA LEU A 125 4.01 6.77 -9.59
C LEU A 125 4.53 5.46 -8.99
N SER A 126 5.70 5.49 -8.36
CA SER A 126 6.31 4.32 -7.73
C SER A 126 7.14 4.72 -6.52
N VAL A 127 7.08 3.90 -5.47
CA VAL A 127 7.96 3.97 -4.31
C VAL A 127 8.52 2.57 -4.03
N ALA A 128 9.79 2.48 -3.64
CA ALA A 128 10.42 1.22 -3.28
C ALA A 128 11.53 1.44 -2.25
N PHE A 129 11.57 0.61 -1.21
CA PHE A 129 12.71 0.55 -0.30
C PHE A 129 13.87 -0.19 -0.96
N VAL A 130 15.08 0.34 -0.79
CA VAL A 130 16.31 -0.18 -1.39
C VAL A 130 17.13 -0.89 -0.32
N GLY A 131 17.52 -2.12 -0.61
CA GLY A 131 18.36 -2.94 0.26
C GLY A 131 17.60 -3.52 1.47
N THR A 132 18.33 -4.08 2.42
CA THR A 132 17.79 -4.74 3.62
C THR A 132 17.80 -3.84 4.87
N ASN A 133 18.44 -2.67 4.80
CA ASN A 133 18.62 -1.79 5.96
C ASN A 133 17.40 -0.89 6.23
N GLY A 134 16.44 -0.79 5.31
CA GLY A 134 15.24 0.04 5.45
C GLY A 134 15.48 1.56 5.42
N ARG A 135 16.71 2.01 5.17
CA ARG A 135 17.09 3.43 5.28
C ARG A 135 17.10 4.18 3.95
N THR A 136 16.99 3.48 2.84
CA THR A 136 17.01 4.11 1.52
C THR A 136 15.69 3.88 0.82
N LEU A 137 15.06 4.96 0.36
CA LEU A 137 13.84 4.92 -0.43
C LEU A 137 14.13 5.47 -1.83
N ALA A 138 13.60 4.83 -2.86
CA ALA A 138 13.56 5.35 -4.22
C ALA A 138 12.12 5.72 -4.58
N SER A 139 11.94 6.83 -5.31
CA SER A 139 10.66 7.23 -5.87
C SER A 139 10.78 7.64 -7.33
N GLY A 140 9.80 7.22 -8.13
CA GLY A 140 9.63 7.66 -9.52
C GLY A 140 8.38 8.53 -9.64
N SER A 141 8.47 9.62 -10.40
CA SER A 141 7.40 10.61 -10.53
C SER A 141 7.08 10.97 -11.98
N ALA A 142 5.87 11.47 -12.19
CA ALA A 142 5.43 12.09 -13.44
C ALA A 142 6.18 13.40 -13.78
N ASP A 143 7.06 13.89 -12.90
CA ASP A 143 8.01 14.98 -13.22
C ASP A 143 9.22 14.52 -14.05
N ASN A 144 9.22 13.27 -14.52
CA ASN A 144 10.29 12.62 -15.28
C ASN A 144 11.58 12.41 -14.47
N THR A 145 11.52 12.45 -13.14
CA THR A 145 12.68 12.20 -12.28
C THR A 145 12.51 10.98 -11.39
N ILE A 146 13.66 10.40 -11.03
CA ILE A 146 13.79 9.47 -9.93
C ILE A 146 14.53 10.20 -8.81
N LYS A 147 14.05 10.07 -7.57
CA LYS A 147 14.73 10.60 -6.38
C LYS A 147 15.08 9.47 -5.42
N ILE A 148 16.23 9.60 -4.78
CA ILE A 148 16.70 8.71 -3.73
C ILE A 148 16.72 9.49 -2.43
N TRP A 149 16.13 8.90 -1.40
CA TRP A 149 15.96 9.48 -0.07
C TRP A 149 16.72 8.63 0.93
N GLN A 150 17.57 9.27 1.74
CA GLN A 150 18.18 8.64 2.91
C GLN A 150 17.33 9.02 4.12
N LEU A 151 16.75 8.01 4.75
CA LEU A 151 15.99 8.16 5.99
C LEU A 151 16.97 8.17 7.16
N ALA A 152 16.75 9.09 8.09
CA ALA A 152 17.58 9.24 9.29
C ALA A 152 17.40 8.08 10.26
#